data_AF-A0AAX3T125-F1
#
_entry.id   AF-A0AAX3T125-F1
#
_cell.length_a   1.000
_cell.length_b   1.000
_cell.length_c   1.000
_cell.angle_alpha   90.00
_cell.angle_beta   90.00
_cell.angle_gamma   90.00
#
_symmetry.space_group_name_H-M   'P 1'
#
loop_
_entity.id
_entity.type
_entity.pdbx_description
1 polymer ?
#
loop_
_entity_poly.entity_id
_entity_poly.type
_entity_poly.pdbx_seq_one_letter_code
_entity_poly.pdbx_strand_id
1 'polypeptide(L)'
;MELKQNLLGNYKENKTIETQNEVKNLLINRDNEILKLYQQGQILQGYKVVSKLPKTIKTEYGNIPIKRRRYVKYNKKNKKYINRYPLDEELGLKKYERIEKNLKDKFISFMGDGKRYKDIMHTTENANISEKIISNIFKKADLEKVDYISNKNNNKIKIPNNVLYIQIDGAFVPMRENKKRIEKKIFFFNYAYWYWWRKINWNKKSN
;
A
#
# COMPACT_ATOMS: atom_id res chain seq x y z
N MET A 1 21.20 4.70 34.93
CA MET A 1 20.35 4.89 33.72
C MET A 1 20.44 3.72 32.75
N GLU A 2 21.60 3.10 32.57
CA GLU A 2 21.82 1.95 31.66
C GLU A 2 20.94 0.71 31.98
N LEU A 3 20.78 0.34 33.25
CA LEU A 3 19.96 -0.83 33.63
C LEU A 3 18.48 -0.71 33.19
N LYS A 4 17.89 0.50 33.28
CA LYS A 4 16.50 0.75 32.83
C LYS A 4 16.38 0.74 31.31
N GLN A 5 17.40 1.21 30.58
CA GLN A 5 17.42 1.17 29.11
C GLN A 5 17.56 -0.28 28.61
N ASN A 6 18.39 -1.11 29.26
CA ASN A 6 18.51 -2.53 28.94
C ASN A 6 17.21 -3.30 29.19
N LEU A 7 16.51 -3.04 30.30
CA LEU A 7 15.21 -3.68 30.58
C LEU A 7 14.14 -3.31 29.54
N LEU A 8 14.07 -2.04 29.15
CA LEU A 8 13.10 -1.58 28.15
C LEU A 8 13.42 -2.10 26.74
N GLY A 9 14.70 -2.17 26.37
CA GLY A 9 15.16 -2.77 25.12
C GLY A 9 14.77 -4.25 25.03
N ASN A 10 15.12 -5.02 26.07
CA ASN A 10 14.81 -6.45 26.15
C ASN A 10 13.30 -6.72 26.09
N TYR A 11 12.48 -5.89 26.77
CA TYR A 11 11.02 -6.02 26.70
C TYR A 11 10.48 -5.81 25.27
N LYS A 12 10.95 -4.76 24.58
CA LYS A 12 10.53 -4.47 23.20
C LYS A 12 10.93 -5.58 22.23
N GLU A 13 12.14 -6.10 22.37
CA GLU A 13 12.63 -7.22 21.55
C GLU A 13 11.80 -8.48 21.78
N ASN A 14 11.57 -8.86 23.04
CA ASN A 14 10.76 -10.03 23.39
C ASN A 14 9.35 -9.93 22.83
N LYS A 15 8.70 -8.77 22.99
CA LYS A 15 7.35 -8.53 22.44
C LYS A 15 7.32 -8.60 20.92
N THR A 16 8.37 -8.12 20.25
CA THR A 16 8.48 -8.18 18.79
C THR A 16 8.63 -9.63 18.33
N ILE A 17 9.46 -10.43 19.01
CA ILE A 17 9.64 -11.87 18.73
C ILE A 17 8.33 -12.63 18.94
N GLU A 18 7.62 -12.36 20.03
CA GLU A 18 6.31 -12.95 20.32
C GLU A 18 5.30 -12.64 19.20
N THR A 19 5.17 -11.37 18.83
CA THR A 19 4.28 -10.94 17.74
C THR A 19 4.66 -11.60 16.41
N GLN A 20 5.96 -11.70 16.09
CA GLN A 20 6.42 -12.38 14.88
C GLN A 20 6.06 -13.87 14.88
N ASN A 21 6.13 -14.54 16.04
CA ASN A 21 5.75 -15.94 16.18
C ASN A 21 4.24 -16.14 16.04
N GLU A 22 3.42 -15.24 16.59
CA GLU A 22 1.96 -15.26 16.41
C GLU A 22 1.59 -15.12 14.93
N VAL A 23 2.14 -14.10 14.24
CA VAL A 23 1.91 -13.88 12.80
C VAL A 23 2.37 -15.09 11.99
N LYS A 24 3.52 -15.67 12.34
CA LYS A 24 4.01 -16.90 11.70
C LYS A 24 3.02 -18.05 11.84
N ASN A 25 2.47 -18.26 13.03
CA ASN A 25 1.49 -19.31 13.29
C ASN A 25 0.18 -19.06 12.52
N LEU A 26 -0.29 -17.80 12.46
CA LEU A 26 -1.45 -17.42 11.64
C LEU A 26 -1.25 -17.77 10.16
N LEU A 27 -0.10 -17.43 9.59
CA LEU A 27 0.21 -17.75 8.19
C LEU A 27 0.32 -19.26 7.94
N ILE A 28 0.88 -20.02 8.88
CA ILE A 28 0.96 -21.49 8.79
C ILE A 28 -0.45 -22.10 8.86
N ASN A 29 -1.30 -21.61 9.76
CA ASN A 29 -2.68 -22.07 9.90
C ASN A 29 -3.47 -21.76 8.63
N ARG A 30 -3.30 -20.57 8.06
CA ARG A 30 -3.93 -20.20 6.79
C ARG A 30 -3.49 -21.11 5.63
N ASP A 31 -2.19 -21.43 5.51
CA ASP A 31 -1.70 -22.39 4.51
C ASP A 31 -2.30 -23.80 4.71
N ASN A 32 -2.58 -24.21 5.96
CA ASN A 32 -3.25 -25.46 6.26
C ASN A 32 -4.75 -25.44 5.92
N GLU A 33 -5.44 -24.32 6.15
CA GLU A 33 -6.84 -24.13 5.72
C GLU A 33 -6.98 -24.21 4.20
N ILE A 34 -6.08 -23.53 3.47
CA ILE A 34 -6.01 -23.63 2.00
C ILE A 34 -5.86 -25.09 1.57
N LEU A 35 -5.03 -25.88 2.26
CA LEU A 35 -4.91 -27.31 1.97
C LEU A 35 -6.23 -28.06 2.21
N LYS A 36 -6.95 -27.78 3.29
CA LYS A 36 -8.25 -28.41 3.58
C LYS A 36 -9.27 -28.11 2.47
N LEU A 37 -9.37 -26.84 2.06
CA LEU A 37 -10.25 -26.41 0.95
C LEU A 37 -9.88 -27.10 -0.37
N TYR A 38 -8.58 -27.26 -0.63
CA TYR A 38 -8.09 -28.02 -1.79
C TYR A 38 -8.48 -29.50 -1.72
N GLN A 39 -8.33 -30.15 -0.55
CA GLN A 39 -8.69 -31.55 -0.35
C GLN A 39 -10.20 -31.80 -0.50
N GLN A 40 -11.02 -30.82 -0.15
CA GLN A 40 -12.46 -30.81 -0.39
C GLN A 40 -12.84 -30.54 -1.85
N GLY A 41 -11.87 -30.31 -2.74
CA GLY A 41 -12.11 -30.03 -4.16
C GLY A 41 -12.69 -28.64 -4.46
N GLN A 42 -12.73 -27.74 -3.47
CA GLN A 42 -13.34 -26.41 -3.62
C GLN A 42 -12.45 -25.44 -4.41
N ILE A 43 -11.13 -25.60 -4.32
CA ILE A 43 -10.16 -24.72 -4.99
C ILE A 43 -9.16 -25.52 -5.82
N LEU A 44 -8.55 -24.85 -6.81
CA LEU A 44 -7.38 -25.35 -7.57
C LEU A 44 -7.63 -26.71 -8.27
N GLN A 45 -8.81 -26.93 -8.85
CA GLN A 45 -9.11 -28.18 -9.56
C GLN A 45 -8.11 -28.46 -10.70
N GLY A 46 -7.61 -29.69 -10.72
CA GLY A 46 -6.59 -30.17 -11.66
C GLY A 46 -5.16 -29.71 -11.36
N TYR A 47 -4.91 -29.04 -10.22
CA TYR A 47 -3.57 -28.86 -9.68
C TYR A 47 -3.19 -30.05 -8.79
N LYS A 48 -1.90 -30.33 -8.66
CA LYS A 48 -1.33 -31.28 -7.70
C LYS A 48 -0.46 -30.55 -6.69
N VAL A 49 -0.57 -30.91 -5.41
CA VAL A 49 0.37 -30.45 -4.37
C VAL A 49 1.68 -31.20 -4.55
N VAL A 50 2.80 -30.48 -4.65
CA VAL A 50 4.11 -31.10 -4.92
C VAL A 50 5.04 -31.02 -3.73
N SER A 51 5.18 -29.85 -3.11
CA SER A 51 6.16 -29.64 -2.05
C SER A 51 5.85 -28.40 -1.21
N LYS A 52 6.52 -28.27 -0.06
CA LYS A 52 6.60 -27.02 0.71
C LYS A 52 7.92 -26.32 0.41
N LEU A 53 7.88 -25.03 0.09
CA LEU A 53 9.06 -24.22 -0.20
C LEU A 53 9.23 -23.10 0.83
N PRO A 54 10.46 -22.80 1.28
CA PRO A 54 10.71 -21.69 2.19
C PRO A 54 10.47 -20.35 1.49
N LYS A 55 9.95 -19.38 2.23
CA LYS A 55 9.83 -17.97 1.83
C LYS A 55 9.79 -17.10 3.07
N THR A 56 10.45 -15.95 3.00
CA THR A 56 10.35 -14.90 4.02
C THR A 56 9.41 -13.82 3.50
N ILE A 57 8.34 -13.57 4.25
CA ILE A 57 7.39 -12.49 4.00
C ILE A 57 7.80 -11.31 4.89
N LYS A 58 7.83 -10.10 4.32
CA LYS A 58 8.02 -8.86 5.06
C LYS A 58 6.66 -8.31 5.43
N THR A 59 6.37 -8.30 6.72
CA THR A 59 5.16 -7.72 7.33
C THR A 59 5.54 -6.48 8.12
N GLU A 60 4.55 -5.75 8.64
CA GLU A 60 4.81 -4.60 9.50
C GLU A 60 5.54 -4.97 10.81
N TYR A 61 5.40 -6.22 11.24
CA TYR A 61 6.03 -6.75 12.46
C TYR A 61 7.41 -7.35 12.21
N GLY A 62 7.82 -7.47 10.94
CA GLY A 62 9.16 -7.88 10.54
C GLY A 62 9.21 -8.98 9.51
N ASN A 63 10.36 -9.67 9.48
CA ASN A 63 10.62 -10.72 8.51
C ASN A 63 10.10 -12.05 9.04
N ILE A 64 9.06 -12.60 8.43
CA ILE A 64 8.41 -13.85 8.85
C ILE A 64 8.82 -15.00 7.91
N PRO A 65 9.75 -15.88 8.32
CA PRO A 65 10.12 -17.05 7.54
C PRO A 65 9.08 -18.17 7.69
N ILE A 66 8.52 -18.62 6.57
CA ILE A 66 7.54 -19.71 6.51
C ILE A 66 7.90 -20.74 5.43
N LYS A 67 7.29 -21.92 5.51
CA LYS A 67 7.28 -22.91 4.42
C LYS A 67 5.85 -23.00 3.88
N ARG A 68 5.67 -22.61 2.61
CA ARG A 68 4.36 -22.54 1.93
C ARG A 68 4.21 -23.64 0.88
N ARG A 69 2.99 -24.10 0.61
CA ARG A 69 2.74 -25.19 -0.35
C ARG A 69 2.79 -24.72 -1.81
N ARG A 70 3.38 -25.56 -2.68
CA ARG A 70 3.43 -25.39 -4.13
C ARG A 70 2.41 -26.29 -4.82
N TYR A 71 1.54 -25.68 -5.60
CA TYR A 71 0.52 -26.35 -6.42
C TYR A 71 0.92 -26.27 -7.89
N VAL A 72 0.88 -27.39 -8.61
CA VAL A 72 1.36 -27.48 -9.99
C VAL A 72 0.31 -28.08 -10.91
N LYS A 73 0.06 -27.45 -12.06
CA LYS A 73 -0.81 -27.95 -13.12
C LYS A 73 -0.10 -27.91 -14.46
N TYR A 74 -0.15 -28.99 -15.21
CA TYR A 74 0.36 -29.00 -16.58
C TYR A 74 -0.64 -28.31 -17.51
N ASN A 75 -0.20 -27.28 -18.22
CA ASN A 75 -0.98 -26.64 -19.25
C ASN A 75 -0.65 -27.26 -20.61
N LYS A 76 -1.60 -28.03 -21.15
CA LYS A 76 -1.48 -28.69 -22.46
C LYS A 76 -1.26 -27.69 -23.61
N LYS A 77 -1.92 -26.52 -23.58
CA LYS A 77 -1.81 -25.50 -24.64
C LYS A 77 -0.39 -24.94 -24.72
N ASN A 78 0.18 -24.59 -23.57
CA ASN A 78 1.49 -23.93 -23.50
C ASN A 78 2.64 -24.93 -23.31
N LYS A 79 2.35 -26.24 -23.28
CA LYS A 79 3.28 -27.35 -22.97
C LYS A 79 4.16 -27.09 -21.73
N LYS A 80 3.63 -26.41 -20.71
CA LYS A 80 4.40 -25.93 -19.54
C LYS A 80 3.64 -26.14 -18.24
N TYR A 81 4.39 -26.34 -17.16
CA TYR A 81 3.84 -26.41 -15.81
C TYR A 81 3.57 -25.01 -15.25
N ILE A 82 2.36 -24.81 -14.74
CA ILE A 82 1.93 -23.61 -14.03
C ILE A 82 2.06 -23.87 -12.53
N ASN A 83 2.88 -23.08 -11.86
CA ASN A 83 3.00 -23.07 -10.42
C ASN A 83 2.04 -22.03 -9.83
N ARG A 84 1.27 -22.43 -8.81
CA ARG A 84 0.46 -21.53 -7.99
C ARG A 84 0.85 -21.63 -6.53
N TYR A 85 0.67 -20.50 -5.85
CA TYR A 85 1.00 -20.32 -4.45
C TYR A 85 -0.13 -19.53 -3.78
N PRO A 86 -1.20 -20.20 -3.35
CA PRO A 86 -2.42 -19.52 -2.93
C PRO A 86 -2.20 -18.56 -1.75
N LEU A 87 -1.32 -18.92 -0.80
CA LEU A 87 -0.96 -18.03 0.30
C LEU A 87 -0.30 -16.72 -0.20
N ASP A 88 0.55 -16.79 -1.23
CA ASP A 88 1.13 -15.58 -1.84
C ASP A 88 0.06 -14.73 -2.52
N GLU A 89 -0.89 -15.39 -3.19
CA GLU A 89 -2.01 -14.74 -3.89
C GLU A 89 -2.90 -13.96 -2.89
N GLU A 90 -3.23 -14.56 -1.74
CA GLU A 90 -4.00 -13.91 -0.66
C GLU A 90 -3.27 -12.70 -0.06
N LEU A 91 -1.95 -12.79 0.11
CA LEU A 91 -1.11 -11.70 0.62
C LEU A 91 -0.83 -10.62 -0.44
N GLY A 92 -1.34 -10.77 -1.66
CA GLY A 92 -1.12 -9.85 -2.77
C GLY A 92 0.35 -9.81 -3.26
N LEU A 93 1.09 -10.91 -3.08
CA LEU A 93 2.50 -11.01 -3.46
C LEU A 93 2.64 -11.41 -4.93
N LYS A 94 3.37 -10.61 -5.71
CA LYS A 94 3.80 -11.03 -7.05
C LYS A 94 4.96 -12.03 -6.98
N LYS A 95 5.29 -12.64 -8.12
CA LYS A 95 6.45 -13.54 -8.24
C LYS A 95 7.72 -12.85 -7.74
N TYR A 96 8.45 -13.53 -6.86
CA TYR A 96 9.67 -13.06 -6.17
C TYR A 96 9.48 -11.93 -5.15
N GLU A 97 8.28 -11.36 -5.05
CA GLU A 97 7.99 -10.30 -4.11
C GLU A 97 7.86 -10.85 -2.69
N ARG A 98 8.33 -10.06 -1.72
CA ARG A 98 8.35 -10.43 -0.30
C ARG A 98 7.51 -9.52 0.58
N ILE A 99 7.25 -8.29 0.14
CA ILE A 99 6.52 -7.28 0.92
C ILE A 99 5.03 -7.47 0.68
N GLU A 100 4.31 -7.80 1.75
CA GLU A 100 2.87 -8.01 1.70
C GLU A 100 2.12 -6.74 1.30
N LYS A 101 0.90 -6.91 0.78
CA LYS A 101 0.07 -5.80 0.31
C LYS A 101 -0.23 -4.79 1.43
N ASN A 102 -0.63 -5.25 2.61
CA ASN A 102 -1.01 -4.38 3.73
C ASN A 102 0.09 -3.39 4.11
N LEU A 103 1.34 -3.84 4.14
CA LEU A 103 2.48 -2.98 4.44
C LEU A 103 2.73 -1.94 3.32
N LYS A 104 2.55 -2.31 2.05
CA LYS A 104 2.64 -1.34 0.94
C LYS A 104 1.54 -0.30 1.02
N ASP A 105 0.31 -0.72 1.28
CA ASP A 105 -0.85 0.16 1.38
C ASP A 105 -0.65 1.16 2.52
N LYS A 106 -0.09 0.72 3.66
CA LYS A 106 0.30 1.59 4.78
C LYS A 106 1.35 2.65 4.36
N PHE A 107 2.36 2.27 3.59
CA PHE A 107 3.35 3.23 3.08
C PHE A 107 2.74 4.25 2.12
N ILE A 108 1.86 3.81 1.23
CA ILE A 108 1.18 4.69 0.30
C ILE A 108 0.30 5.69 1.08
N SER A 109 -0.44 5.22 2.10
CA SER A 109 -1.24 6.08 2.98
C SER A 109 -0.38 7.14 3.67
N PHE A 110 0.74 6.76 4.28
CA PHE A 110 1.61 7.74 4.95
C PHE A 110 2.22 8.76 3.99
N MET A 111 2.52 8.36 2.76
CA MET A 111 2.97 9.30 1.73
C MET A 111 1.84 10.26 1.31
N GLY A 112 0.60 9.77 1.20
CA GLY A 112 -0.59 10.59 0.97
C GLY A 112 -0.83 11.62 2.07
N ASP A 113 -0.53 11.27 3.32
CA ASP A 113 -0.58 12.18 4.47
C ASP A 113 0.60 13.20 4.49
N GLY A 114 1.52 13.13 3.53
CA GLY A 114 2.68 14.03 3.44
C GLY A 114 3.82 13.70 4.42
N LYS A 115 3.85 12.50 5.01
CA LYS A 115 4.94 12.09 5.91
C LYS A 115 6.26 11.93 5.15
N ARG A 116 7.39 12.26 5.80
CA ARG A 116 8.71 12.07 5.20
C ARG A 116 9.10 10.59 5.25
N TYR A 117 9.93 10.15 4.30
CA TYR A 117 10.42 8.75 4.27
C TYR A 117 11.04 8.30 5.59
N LYS A 118 11.81 9.18 6.23
CA LYS A 118 12.43 8.91 7.54
C LYS A 118 11.38 8.65 8.63
N ASP A 119 10.32 9.45 8.67
CA ASP A 119 9.24 9.29 9.64
C ASP A 119 8.51 7.96 9.42
N ILE A 120 8.27 7.61 8.15
CA ILE A 120 7.69 6.32 7.77
C ILE A 120 8.57 5.17 8.27
N MET A 121 9.87 5.22 8.02
CA MET A 121 10.81 4.21 8.49
C MET A 121 10.77 4.05 10.01
N HIS A 122 10.73 5.15 10.77
CA HIS A 122 10.63 5.10 12.23
C HIS A 122 9.32 4.47 12.70
N THR A 123 8.20 4.74 12.02
CA THR A 123 6.90 4.13 12.38
C THR A 123 6.81 2.63 12.04
N THR A 124 7.64 2.15 11.12
CA THR A 124 7.68 0.74 10.70
C THR A 124 9.07 0.15 10.88
N GLU A 125 9.74 0.49 11.99
CA GLU A 125 11.12 0.08 12.26
C GLU A 125 11.28 -1.45 12.19
N ASN A 126 10.30 -2.17 12.76
CA ASN A 126 10.26 -3.63 12.78
C ASN A 126 10.27 -4.27 11.38
N ALA A 127 9.71 -3.60 10.36
CA ALA A 127 9.64 -4.13 9.00
C ALA A 127 11.01 -4.15 8.29
N ASN A 128 12.01 -3.42 8.81
CA ASN A 128 13.35 -3.30 8.27
C ASN A 128 13.35 -3.01 6.75
N ILE A 129 12.79 -1.84 6.41
CA ILE A 129 12.61 -1.35 5.05
C ILE A 129 13.36 -0.03 4.88
N SER A 130 14.13 0.08 3.80
CA SER A 130 14.88 1.30 3.47
C SER A 130 14.04 2.31 2.71
N GLU A 131 14.42 3.59 2.79
CA GLU A 131 13.78 4.68 2.02
C GLU A 131 13.70 4.36 0.52
N LYS A 132 14.73 3.71 -0.04
CA LYS A 132 14.76 3.30 -1.44
C LYS A 132 13.64 2.33 -1.80
N ILE A 133 13.32 1.39 -0.90
CA ILE A 133 12.21 0.45 -1.10
C ILE A 133 10.88 1.19 -1.04
N ILE A 134 10.69 2.08 -0.05
CA ILE A 134 9.48 2.90 0.08
C ILE A 134 9.28 3.76 -1.18
N SER A 135 10.32 4.43 -1.66
CA SER A 135 10.29 5.20 -2.91
C SER A 135 9.95 4.35 -4.12
N ASN A 136 10.50 3.13 -4.21
CA ASN A 136 10.17 2.20 -5.31
C ASN A 136 8.73 1.69 -5.25
N ILE A 137 8.17 1.49 -4.05
CA ILE A 137 6.76 1.13 -3.87
C ILE A 137 5.88 2.29 -4.34
N PHE A 138 6.17 3.51 -3.88
CA PHE A 138 5.41 4.70 -4.24
C PHE A 138 5.44 4.98 -5.76
N LYS A 139 6.62 4.91 -6.40
CA LYS A 139 6.76 5.09 -7.86
C LYS A 139 6.00 4.07 -8.70
N LYS A 140 5.74 2.89 -8.14
CA LYS A 140 4.97 1.81 -8.80
C LYS A 140 3.49 1.83 -8.41
N ALA A 141 3.12 2.65 -7.43
CA ALA A 141 1.74 2.79 -7.03
C ALA A 141 0.97 3.44 -8.18
N ASP A 142 -0.21 2.90 -8.46
CA ASP A 142 -1.12 3.47 -9.45
C ASP A 142 -1.82 4.66 -8.80
N LEU A 143 -1.18 5.84 -8.87
CA LEU A 143 -1.68 7.05 -8.25
C LEU A 143 -3.05 7.44 -8.81
N GLU A 144 -3.42 7.04 -10.03
CA GLU A 144 -4.77 7.31 -10.56
C GLU A 144 -5.89 6.57 -9.80
N LYS A 145 -5.56 5.46 -9.13
CA LYS A 145 -6.49 4.72 -8.25
C LYS A 145 -6.45 5.18 -6.80
N VAL A 146 -5.39 5.87 -6.39
CA VAL A 146 -5.15 6.27 -4.99
C VAL A 146 -5.47 7.76 -4.78
N ASP A 147 -5.22 8.60 -5.78
CA ASP A 147 -5.49 10.03 -5.75
C ASP A 147 -6.93 10.33 -6.16
N TYR A 148 -7.62 11.07 -5.31
CA TYR A 148 -8.87 11.78 -5.62
C TYR A 148 -8.74 12.78 -6.80
N ILE A 149 -7.53 13.05 -7.29
CA ILE A 149 -7.23 14.12 -8.25
C ILE A 149 -7.54 13.71 -9.70
N SER A 150 -7.49 12.42 -10.04
CA SER A 150 -7.86 11.93 -11.37
C SER A 150 -9.22 11.26 -11.37
N ASN A 151 -10.26 11.96 -10.90
CA ASN A 151 -11.58 11.72 -11.44
C ASN A 151 -11.55 12.24 -12.90
N LYS A 152 -10.92 11.49 -13.80
CA LYS A 152 -11.06 11.65 -15.26
C LYS A 152 -12.49 11.26 -15.64
N ASN A 153 -13.47 11.94 -15.07
CA ASN A 153 -14.83 11.90 -15.56
C ASN A 153 -14.82 12.70 -16.86
N ASN A 154 -14.80 11.99 -17.98
CA ASN A 154 -15.04 12.56 -19.32
C ASN A 154 -16.49 13.05 -19.50
N ASN A 155 -17.28 13.04 -18.42
CA ASN A 155 -18.65 13.51 -18.41
C ASN A 155 -18.65 15.01 -18.69
N LYS A 156 -19.30 15.40 -19.79
CA LYS A 156 -19.56 16.80 -20.11
C LYS A 156 -20.34 17.43 -18.96
N ILE A 157 -19.73 18.38 -18.27
CA ILE A 157 -20.42 19.13 -17.22
C ILE A 157 -21.23 20.23 -17.90
N LYS A 158 -22.56 20.23 -17.70
CA LYS A 158 -23.42 21.31 -18.17
C LYS A 158 -23.23 22.53 -17.26
N ILE A 159 -22.76 23.65 -17.82
CA ILE A 159 -22.60 24.91 -17.09
C ILE A 159 -23.91 25.68 -17.21
N PRO A 160 -24.72 25.80 -16.14
CA PRO A 160 -26.10 26.31 -16.25
C PRO A 160 -26.19 27.81 -16.54
N ASN A 161 -25.18 28.61 -16.15
CA ASN A 161 -25.23 30.07 -16.23
C ASN A 161 -24.26 30.68 -17.26
N ASN A 162 -23.73 29.89 -18.20
CA ASN A 162 -22.71 30.29 -19.19
C ASN A 162 -21.42 30.94 -18.62
N VAL A 163 -21.27 31.05 -17.31
CA VAL A 163 -20.12 31.62 -16.62
C VAL A 163 -19.54 30.57 -15.68
N LEU A 164 -18.23 30.32 -15.81
CA LEU A 164 -17.47 29.42 -14.97
C LEU A 164 -16.44 30.23 -14.19
N TYR A 165 -16.54 30.20 -12.86
CA TYR A 165 -15.54 30.80 -11.98
C TYR A 165 -14.47 29.75 -11.63
N ILE A 166 -13.22 30.05 -11.98
CA ILE A 166 -12.06 29.22 -11.68
C ILE A 166 -11.18 30.00 -10.71
N GLN A 167 -10.95 29.44 -9.53
CA GLN A 167 -9.95 29.93 -8.60
C GLN A 167 -8.64 29.19 -8.87
N ILE A 168 -7.58 29.95 -9.10
CA ILE A 168 -6.23 29.44 -9.28
C ILE A 168 -5.43 29.85 -8.06
N ASP A 169 -4.95 28.86 -7.32
CA ASP A 169 -3.95 29.06 -6.28
C ASP A 169 -2.61 28.49 -6.75
N GLY A 170 -1.50 28.96 -6.19
CA GLY A 170 -0.18 28.50 -6.59
C GLY A 170 0.83 28.54 -5.46
N ALA A 171 1.65 27.50 -5.38
CA ALA A 171 2.75 27.39 -4.44
C ALA A 171 4.08 27.26 -5.19
N PHE A 172 5.14 27.86 -4.64
CA PHE A 172 6.49 27.64 -5.12
C PHE A 172 7.10 26.46 -4.37
N VAL A 173 7.57 25.45 -5.12
CA VAL A 173 8.24 24.28 -4.56
C VAL A 173 9.68 24.24 -5.07
N PRO A 174 10.68 24.18 -4.17
CA PRO A 174 12.06 23.99 -4.59
C PRO A 174 12.23 22.57 -5.14
N MET A 175 12.64 22.48 -6.40
CA MET A 175 12.93 21.24 -7.10
C MET A 175 14.40 21.21 -7.53
N ARG A 176 14.89 20.02 -7.91
CA ARG A 176 16.24 19.86 -8.45
C ARG A 176 16.15 19.43 -9.91
N GLU A 177 16.75 20.23 -10.79
CA GLU A 177 16.79 20.00 -12.23
C GLU A 177 18.22 20.24 -12.71
N ASN A 178 18.78 19.31 -13.49
CA ASN A 178 20.19 19.35 -13.92
C ASN A 178 21.17 19.65 -12.77
N LYS A 179 20.95 19.00 -11.62
CA LYS A 179 21.70 19.16 -10.36
C LYS A 179 21.60 20.54 -9.68
N LYS A 180 20.93 21.53 -10.28
CA LYS A 180 20.68 22.86 -9.70
C LYS A 180 19.33 22.91 -8.98
N ARG A 181 19.25 23.70 -7.91
CA ARG A 181 17.99 23.98 -7.21
C ARG A 181 17.25 25.07 -8.01
N ILE A 182 16.01 24.79 -8.37
CA ILE A 182 15.12 25.70 -9.12
C ILE A 182 13.78 25.71 -8.42
N GLU A 183 13.18 26.88 -8.22
CA GLU A 183 11.81 26.98 -7.71
C GLU A 183 10.84 26.78 -8.87
N LYS A 184 10.01 25.73 -8.78
CA LYS A 184 8.93 25.49 -9.74
C LYS A 184 7.62 25.89 -9.10
N LYS A 185 6.83 26.66 -9.84
CA LYS A 185 5.48 27.04 -9.43
C LYS A 185 4.52 25.89 -9.77
N ILE A 186 3.82 25.39 -8.77
CA ILE A 186 2.76 24.41 -8.89
C ILE A 186 1.43 25.15 -8.76
N PHE A 187 0.49 24.91 -9.67
CA PHE A 187 -0.83 25.51 -9.66
C PHE A 187 -1.88 24.51 -9.19
N PHE A 188 -2.79 24.97 -8.33
CA PHE A 188 -3.96 24.24 -7.89
C PHE A 188 -5.21 24.92 -8.46
N PHE A 189 -6.08 24.14 -9.10
CA PHE A 189 -7.31 24.64 -9.71
C PHE A 189 -8.49 24.18 -8.88
N ASN A 190 -9.29 25.13 -8.40
CA ASN A 190 -10.59 24.87 -7.80
C ASN A 190 -11.67 25.55 -8.64
N TYR A 191 -12.76 24.84 -8.92
CA TYR A 191 -13.93 25.40 -9.59
C TYR A 191 -15.14 25.33 -8.67
N ALA A 192 -15.92 26.41 -8.62
CA ALA A 192 -17.13 26.49 -7.81
C ALA A 192 -18.30 26.99 -8.67
N TYR A 193 -19.47 26.37 -8.49
CA TYR A 193 -20.71 26.88 -9.05
C TYR A 193 -21.33 27.93 -8.14
N TRP A 194 -21.79 29.03 -8.74
CA TRP A 194 -22.31 30.25 -8.12
C TRP A 194 -23.66 30.07 -7.37
N TYR A 195 -23.99 28.89 -6.85
CA TYR A 195 -25.22 28.68 -6.07
C TYR A 195 -25.00 28.84 -4.55
N TRP A 196 -23.76 28.83 -4.07
CA TRP A 196 -23.48 28.85 -2.63
C TRP A 196 -23.28 30.25 -2.04
N TRP A 197 -22.85 31.24 -2.84
CA TRP A 197 -22.53 32.59 -2.34
C TRP A 197 -23.78 33.44 -2.07
N ARG A 198 -24.89 33.17 -2.76
CA ARG A 198 -26.15 33.93 -2.58
C ARG A 198 -26.87 33.61 -1.27
N LYS A 199 -26.64 32.43 -0.66
CA LYS A 199 -27.17 32.07 0.67
C LYS A 199 -26.43 32.75 1.83
N ILE A 200 -25.12 32.99 1.70
CA ILE A 200 -24.31 33.59 2.76
C ILE A 200 -24.58 35.11 2.87
N ASN A 201 -24.85 35.79 1.76
CA ASN A 201 -25.14 37.23 1.77
C ASN A 201 -26.62 37.60 1.99
N TRP A 202 -27.53 36.63 2.10
CA TRP A 202 -28.92 36.90 2.48
C TRP A 202 -29.16 36.86 4.00
N ASN A 203 -28.32 36.15 4.77
CA ASN A 203 -28.42 36.06 6.23
C ASN A 203 -27.64 37.16 7.00
N LYS A 204 -27.17 38.21 6.31
CA LYS A 204 -26.45 39.36 6.93
C LYS A 204 -27.13 40.71 6.73
N LYS A 205 -28.43 40.73 6.44
CA LYS A 205 -29.26 41.96 6.52
C LYS A 205 -30.58 41.69 7.23
N SER A 206 -30.53 41.69 8.55
CA SER A 206 -31.67 42.00 9.44
C SER A 206 -31.20 41.97 10.89
N ASN A 207 -30.64 43.11 11.34
CA ASN A 207 -30.96 43.82 12.59
C ASN A 207 -30.13 45.11 12.63
#